data_AF-A0A1I4AGG0-F1
#
_entry.id   AF-A0A1I4AGG0-F1
#
_cell.length_a   1.000
_cell.length_b   1.000
_cell.length_c   1.000
_cell.angle_alpha   90.00
_cell.angle_beta   90.00
_cell.angle_gamma   90.00
#
_symmetry.space_group_name_H-M   'P 1'
#
loop_
_entity.id
_entity.type
_entity.pdbx_description
1 polymer ?
#
loop_
_entity_poly.entity_id
_entity_poly.type
_entity_poly.pdbx_seq_one_letter_code
_entity_poly.pdbx_strand_id
1 'polypeptide(L)'
;MIQWLKSLFTAPDRTAPPTGSGQEAELLIAFEDFLTDRMDAFFPAVRDAFSDMFKTGLPDAAQRLHIGIFLDDPAFSFRVFAFDAANMSSDAPEPVQALNDTIDQLWPIVTNTEMDRYLIWETDPKWGRQVALHQPLDDLNLSKFVFPWFQKIVSETRGDFRRPITASIHDITPAQAL
;
A
#
# COMPACT_ATOMS: atom_id res chain seq x y z
N MET A 1 13.21 -32.96 -3.35
CA MET A 1 12.45 -31.70 -3.54
C MET A 1 11.91 -31.30 -2.16
N ILE A 2 12.78 -31.05 -1.17
CA ILE A 2 13.55 -29.84 -0.82
C ILE A 2 12.65 -28.67 -0.31
N GLN A 3 12.58 -28.64 1.03
CA GLN A 3 12.58 -27.49 1.96
C GLN A 3 11.40 -26.51 2.00
N TRP A 4 10.32 -26.90 2.70
CA TRP A 4 9.34 -25.96 3.28
C TRP A 4 9.20 -26.09 4.81
N LEU A 5 10.14 -26.78 5.48
CA LEU A 5 10.00 -27.22 6.88
C LEU A 5 11.18 -26.82 7.79
N LYS A 6 11.91 -25.74 7.48
CA LYS A 6 13.11 -25.34 8.23
C LYS A 6 13.21 -23.86 8.62
N SER A 7 12.10 -23.18 8.92
CA SER A 7 12.19 -21.91 9.67
C SER A 7 11.82 -22.05 11.16
N LEU A 8 11.56 -23.26 11.66
CA LEU A 8 11.10 -23.48 13.03
C LEU A 8 12.13 -23.26 14.15
N PHE A 9 13.42 -23.03 13.88
CA PHE A 9 14.41 -22.85 14.95
C PHE A 9 15.55 -21.93 14.53
N THR A 10 15.32 -20.62 14.61
CA THR A 10 16.39 -19.70 15.02
C THR A 10 15.72 -18.65 15.88
N ALA A 11 15.71 -18.88 17.20
CA ALA A 11 15.31 -17.84 18.14
C ALA A 11 16.27 -16.65 17.94
N PRO A 12 15.78 -15.47 17.56
CA PRO A 12 16.58 -14.28 17.77
C PRO A 12 16.73 -14.15 19.28
N ASP A 13 17.97 -14.02 19.75
CA ASP A 13 18.28 -13.73 21.14
C ASP A 13 17.55 -12.42 21.52
N ARG A 14 16.45 -12.53 22.28
CA ARG A 14 15.50 -11.45 22.57
C ARG A 14 15.33 -11.32 24.08
N THR A 15 16.29 -10.68 24.73
CA THR A 15 16.01 -9.94 25.96
C THR A 15 15.19 -8.71 25.56
N ALA A 16 13.86 -8.85 25.47
CA ALA A 16 12.97 -7.71 25.26
C ALA A 16 13.06 -6.80 26.51
N PRO A 17 13.50 -5.55 26.39
CA PRO A 17 13.42 -4.58 27.48
C PRO A 17 11.96 -4.23 27.76
N PRO A 18 11.65 -3.62 28.92
CA PRO A 18 10.29 -3.20 29.23
C PRO A 18 9.84 -2.13 28.22
N THR A 19 8.67 -2.35 27.63
CA THR A 19 8.02 -1.45 26.68
C THR A 19 7.68 -0.12 27.36
N GLY A 20 8.30 0.95 26.88
CA GLY A 20 7.90 2.32 27.17
C GLY A 20 7.41 2.98 25.88
N SER A 21 6.50 3.95 26.01
CA SER A 21 5.94 4.72 24.88
C SER A 21 6.98 5.37 23.95
N GLY A 22 8.23 5.52 24.41
CA GLY A 22 9.34 5.99 23.58
C GLY A 22 9.77 5.00 22.49
N GLN A 23 9.75 3.69 22.77
CA GLN A 23 10.17 2.67 21.80
C GLN A 23 9.15 2.50 20.67
N GLU A 24 7.86 2.57 20.97
CA GLU A 24 6.78 2.53 19.98
C GLU A 24 6.86 3.71 19.01
N ALA A 25 7.08 4.92 19.54
CA ALA A 25 7.24 6.12 18.71
C ALA A 25 8.48 6.05 17.80
N GLU A 26 9.60 5.52 18.30
CA GLU A 26 10.82 5.33 17.49
C GLU A 26 10.60 4.31 16.36
N LEU A 27 9.90 3.21 16.63
CA LEU A 27 9.58 2.20 15.62
C LEU A 27 8.60 2.73 14.56
N LEU A 28 7.62 3.55 14.96
CA LEU A 28 6.71 4.21 14.03
C LEU A 28 7.48 5.16 13.09
N ILE A 29 8.35 6.02 13.63
CA ILE A 29 9.17 6.94 12.82
C ILE A 29 10.05 6.14 11.85
N ALA A 30 10.71 5.07 12.32
CA ALA A 30 11.54 4.23 11.47
C ALA A 30 10.73 3.54 10.36
N PHE A 31 9.49 3.15 10.65
CA PHE A 31 8.59 2.57 9.66
C PHE A 31 8.10 3.61 8.64
N GLU A 32 7.79 4.83 9.08
CA GLU A 32 7.43 5.95 8.21
C GLU A 32 8.57 6.33 7.25
N ASP A 33 9.81 6.38 7.74
CA ASP A 33 11.00 6.61 6.91
C ASP A 33 11.18 5.50 5.88
N PHE A 34 11.07 4.24 6.31
CA PHE A 34 11.16 3.07 5.43
C PHE A 34 10.09 3.08 4.33
N LEU A 35 8.83 3.40 4.67
CA LEU A 35 7.75 3.51 3.69
C LEU A 35 8.01 4.64 2.70
N THR A 36 8.52 5.78 3.17
CA THR A 36 8.86 6.91 2.31
C THR A 36 9.93 6.54 1.29
N ASP A 37 11.02 5.92 1.73
CA ASP A 37 12.10 5.44 0.84
C ASP A 37 11.57 4.45 -0.21
N ARG A 38 10.67 3.56 0.21
CA ARG A 38 10.07 2.57 -0.67
C ARG A 38 9.14 3.21 -1.71
N MET A 39 8.31 4.16 -1.30
CA MET A 39 7.43 4.91 -2.19
C MET A 39 8.24 5.72 -3.21
N ASP A 40 9.37 6.29 -2.81
CA ASP A 40 10.29 6.99 -3.72
C ASP A 40 10.94 6.03 -4.72
N ALA A 41 11.31 4.82 -4.30
CA ALA A 41 11.82 3.80 -5.22
C ALA A 41 10.77 3.34 -6.25
N PHE A 42 9.50 3.28 -5.86
CA PHE A 42 8.38 2.86 -6.73
C PHE A 42 7.87 3.99 -7.62
N PHE A 43 8.14 5.24 -7.24
CA PHE A 43 7.62 6.43 -7.91
C PHE A 43 7.80 6.42 -9.43
N PRO A 44 8.98 6.11 -10.01
CA PRO A 44 9.16 6.14 -11.46
C PRO A 44 8.23 5.16 -12.18
N ALA A 45 8.13 3.92 -11.70
CA ALA A 45 7.32 2.89 -12.34
C ALA A 45 5.83 3.22 -12.28
N VAL A 46 5.34 3.71 -11.15
CA VAL A 46 3.94 4.12 -11.00
C VAL A 46 3.64 5.37 -11.84
N ARG A 47 4.52 6.37 -11.81
CA ARG A 47 4.39 7.56 -12.67
C ARG A 47 4.33 7.18 -14.14
N ASP A 48 5.19 6.28 -14.60
CA ASP A 48 5.24 5.86 -15.99
C ASP A 48 3.96 5.11 -16.39
N ALA A 49 3.43 4.25 -15.51
CA ALA A 49 2.13 3.59 -15.72
C ALA A 49 0.98 4.61 -15.86
N PHE A 50 0.92 5.63 -14.99
CA PHE A 50 -0.05 6.73 -15.12
C PHE A 50 0.14 7.50 -16.43
N SER A 51 1.38 7.81 -16.80
CA SER A 51 1.70 8.48 -18.06
C SER A 51 1.19 7.69 -19.27
N ASP A 52 1.41 6.38 -19.28
CA ASP A 52 1.02 5.52 -20.39
C ASP A 52 -0.49 5.32 -20.48
N MET A 53 -1.20 5.24 -19.34
CA MET A 53 -2.67 5.29 -19.32
C MET A 53 -3.19 6.57 -19.99
N PHE A 54 -2.64 7.74 -19.64
CA PHE A 54 -3.07 9.01 -20.21
C PHE A 54 -2.69 9.16 -21.70
N LYS A 55 -1.54 8.63 -22.14
CA LYS A 55 -1.13 8.63 -23.57
C LYS A 55 -2.01 7.73 -24.43
N THR A 56 -2.37 6.56 -23.91
CA THR A 56 -3.25 5.60 -24.60
C THR A 56 -4.66 6.19 -24.80
N GLY A 57 -5.06 7.10 -23.92
CA GLY A 57 -6.33 7.81 -23.98
C GLY A 57 -7.44 7.03 -23.29
N LEU A 58 -8.20 7.73 -22.46
CA LEU A 58 -9.37 7.16 -21.79
C LEU A 58 -10.61 7.33 -22.67
N PRO A 59 -11.56 6.39 -22.63
CA PRO A 59 -12.81 6.53 -23.38
C PRO A 59 -13.57 7.76 -22.90
N ASP A 60 -14.30 8.43 -23.82
CA ASP A 60 -15.09 9.64 -23.50
C ASP A 60 -16.12 9.42 -22.39
N ALA A 61 -16.57 8.18 -22.21
CA ALA A 61 -17.47 7.78 -21.13
C ALA A 61 -16.83 7.91 -19.74
N ALA A 62 -15.49 7.87 -19.62
CA ALA A 62 -14.77 8.06 -18.37
C ALA A 62 -14.81 9.56 -17.96
N GLN A 63 -15.74 9.90 -17.10
CA GLN A 63 -15.99 11.27 -16.63
C GLN A 63 -15.27 11.59 -15.33
N ARG A 64 -14.69 10.60 -14.65
CA ARG A 64 -13.90 10.75 -13.43
C ARG A 64 -12.96 9.55 -13.25
N LEU A 65 -11.76 9.79 -12.73
CA LEU A 65 -10.91 8.74 -12.17
C LEU A 65 -10.92 8.82 -10.65
N HIS A 66 -10.78 7.66 -10.02
CA HIS A 66 -10.67 7.54 -8.59
C HIS A 66 -9.54 6.59 -8.22
N ILE A 67 -8.66 7.03 -7.32
CA ILE A 67 -7.58 6.23 -6.74
C ILE A 67 -8.08 5.72 -5.39
N GLY A 68 -8.44 4.44 -5.31
CA GLY A 68 -8.76 3.79 -4.05
C GLY A 68 -7.49 3.23 -3.42
N ILE A 69 -7.15 3.70 -2.22
CA ILE A 69 -6.02 3.21 -1.42
C ILE A 69 -6.59 2.30 -0.35
N PHE A 70 -6.08 1.08 -0.26
CA PHE A 70 -6.61 0.06 0.64
C PHE A 70 -5.56 -0.28 1.68
N LEU A 71 -5.94 -0.21 2.96
CA LEU A 71 -5.12 -0.76 4.03
C LEU A 71 -5.13 -2.27 3.90
N ASP A 72 -3.96 -2.83 3.58
CA ASP A 72 -3.76 -4.25 3.29
C ASP A 72 -2.52 -4.69 4.03
N ASP A 73 -2.66 -5.60 5.00
CA ASP A 73 -1.49 -6.13 5.71
C ASP A 73 -0.48 -6.74 4.70
N PRO A 74 0.81 -6.35 4.76
CA PRO A 74 1.47 -5.62 5.86
C PRO A 74 1.61 -4.09 5.64
N ALA A 75 0.94 -3.45 4.69
CA ALA A 75 0.94 -1.99 4.56
C ALA A 75 -0.33 -1.48 3.85
N PHE A 76 -0.21 -1.11 2.58
CA PHE A 76 -1.32 -0.65 1.77
C PHE A 76 -1.13 -1.03 0.30
N SER A 77 -2.23 -1.18 -0.42
CA SER A 77 -2.29 -1.25 -1.87
C SER A 77 -3.13 -0.12 -2.45
N PHE A 78 -3.17 0.01 -3.78
CA PHE A 78 -4.14 0.89 -4.40
C PHE A 78 -4.58 0.39 -5.77
N ARG A 79 -5.73 0.88 -6.20
CA ARG A 79 -6.27 0.67 -7.55
C ARG A 79 -6.89 1.94 -8.09
N VAL A 80 -6.91 2.05 -9.41
CA VAL A 80 -7.60 3.13 -10.12
C VAL A 80 -8.90 2.61 -10.70
N PHE A 81 -9.95 3.41 -10.54
CA PHE A 81 -11.28 3.17 -11.05
C PHE A 81 -11.67 4.31 -11.98
N ALA A 82 -12.27 3.97 -13.12
CA ALA A 82 -12.95 4.95 -13.96
C ALA A 82 -14.45 4.91 -13.67
N PHE A 83 -15.02 6.11 -13.53
CA PHE A 83 -16.45 6.30 -13.32
C PHE A 83 -17.05 7.06 -14.49
N ASP A 84 -18.24 6.63 -14.89
CA ASP A 84 -19.05 7.35 -15.86
C ASP A 84 -19.82 8.53 -15.24
N ALA A 85 -20.65 9.21 -16.04
CA ALA A 85 -21.48 10.31 -15.58
C ALA A 85 -22.54 9.90 -14.52
N ALA A 86 -22.95 8.63 -14.52
CA ALA A 86 -23.88 8.06 -13.54
C ALA A 86 -23.17 7.59 -12.26
N ASN A 87 -21.86 7.83 -12.16
CA ASN A 87 -21.01 7.37 -11.06
C ASN A 87 -21.00 5.84 -10.91
N MET A 88 -21.23 5.12 -12.00
CA MET A 88 -21.10 3.67 -12.05
C MET A 88 -19.66 3.33 -12.44
N SER A 89 -19.06 2.40 -11.69
CA SER A 89 -17.84 1.72 -12.13
C SER A 89 -18.27 0.67 -13.15
N SER A 90 -17.98 0.90 -14.43
CA SER A 90 -18.08 -0.17 -15.43
C SER A 90 -16.90 -1.14 -15.26
N ASP A 91 -16.87 -2.21 -16.06
CA ASP A 91 -15.61 -2.93 -16.31
C ASP A 91 -14.51 -1.91 -16.60
N ALA A 92 -13.35 -2.09 -15.96
CA ALA A 92 -12.25 -1.14 -16.05
C ALA A 92 -11.88 -0.95 -17.53
N PRO A 93 -11.90 0.30 -18.06
CA PRO A 93 -11.41 0.55 -19.41
C PRO A 93 -10.00 -0.02 -19.58
N GLU A 94 -9.68 -0.54 -20.77
CA GLU A 94 -8.38 -1.20 -21.04
C GLU A 94 -7.16 -0.40 -20.52
N PRO A 95 -7.07 0.94 -20.67
CA PRO A 95 -5.94 1.70 -20.11
C PRO A 95 -5.88 1.69 -18.58
N VAL A 96 -7.03 1.68 -17.91
CA VAL A 96 -7.13 1.60 -16.44
C VAL A 96 -6.78 0.18 -15.98
N GLN A 97 -7.22 -0.84 -16.71
CA GLN A 97 -6.86 -2.23 -16.43
C GLN A 97 -5.35 -2.44 -16.56
N ALA A 98 -4.73 -1.99 -17.66
CA ALA A 98 -3.28 -2.12 -17.88
C ALA A 98 -2.45 -1.40 -16.80
N LEU A 99 -2.92 -0.22 -16.35
CA LEU A 99 -2.32 0.49 -15.22
C LEU A 99 -2.44 -0.33 -13.93
N ASN A 100 -3.62 -0.87 -13.61
CA ASN A 100 -3.83 -1.68 -12.41
C ASN A 100 -3.00 -2.98 -12.46
N ASP A 101 -2.88 -3.63 -13.61
CA ASP A 101 -2.05 -4.83 -13.79
C ASP A 101 -0.56 -4.52 -13.57
N THR A 102 -0.11 -3.34 -14.00
CA THR A 102 1.27 -2.87 -13.77
C THR A 102 1.51 -2.61 -12.29
N ILE A 103 0.53 -1.98 -11.62
CA ILE A 103 0.57 -1.75 -10.17
C ILE A 103 0.59 -3.10 -9.45
N ASP A 104 -0.29 -4.04 -9.76
CA ASP A 104 -0.35 -5.35 -9.08
C ASP A 104 1.02 -6.09 -9.10
N GLN A 105 1.84 -5.90 -10.14
CA GLN A 105 3.18 -6.50 -10.24
C GLN A 105 4.25 -5.84 -9.36
N LEU A 106 4.05 -4.59 -8.96
CA LEU A 106 4.98 -3.87 -8.11
C LEU A 106 4.77 -4.25 -6.63
N TRP A 107 3.60 -4.77 -6.26
CA TRP A 107 3.23 -5.06 -4.87
C TRP A 107 3.71 -6.44 -4.40
N PRO A 108 3.94 -6.61 -3.09
CA PRO A 108 3.64 -5.66 -2.01
C PRO A 108 4.75 -4.61 -1.81
N ILE A 109 4.35 -3.40 -1.41
CA ILE A 109 5.29 -2.32 -1.09
C ILE A 109 6.13 -2.65 0.17
N VAL A 110 5.55 -3.39 1.12
CA VAL A 110 6.23 -3.94 2.30
C VAL A 110 6.02 -5.45 2.34
N THR A 111 7.06 -6.21 2.62
CA THR A 111 6.94 -7.66 2.88
C THR A 111 6.72 -7.93 4.37
N ASN A 112 6.10 -9.07 4.73
CA ASN A 112 5.91 -9.44 6.14
C ASN A 112 7.23 -9.46 6.93
N THR A 113 8.32 -9.95 6.32
CA THR A 113 9.64 -9.98 6.97
C THR A 113 10.24 -8.59 7.20
N GLU A 114 9.88 -7.61 6.38
CA GLU A 114 10.28 -6.22 6.60
C GLU A 114 9.43 -5.58 7.71
N MET A 115 8.12 -5.84 7.72
CA MET A 115 7.21 -5.40 8.78
C MET A 115 7.60 -5.96 10.15
N ASP A 116 8.02 -7.22 10.24
CA ASP A 116 8.46 -7.88 11.48
C ASP A 116 9.55 -7.11 12.25
N ARG A 117 10.33 -6.26 11.56
CA ARG A 117 11.39 -5.43 12.15
C ARG A 117 10.84 -4.27 12.99
N TYR A 118 9.59 -3.91 12.76
CA TYR A 118 8.91 -2.78 13.39
C TYR A 118 7.80 -3.22 14.36
N LEU A 119 7.58 -4.54 14.49
CA LEU A 119 6.60 -5.11 15.40
C LEU A 119 7.19 -5.34 16.80
N ILE A 120 6.41 -4.97 17.82
CA ILE A 120 6.69 -5.35 19.21
C ILE A 120 5.99 -6.69 19.48
N TRP A 121 6.81 -7.72 19.70
CA TRP A 121 6.34 -9.06 19.99
C TRP A 121 6.29 -9.32 21.49
N GLU A 122 5.16 -9.80 21.99
CA GLU A 122 5.02 -10.30 23.36
C GLU A 122 4.66 -11.80 23.38
N THR A 123 5.03 -12.46 24.47
CA THR A 123 4.61 -13.85 24.72
C THR A 123 3.25 -13.83 25.41
N ASP A 124 2.23 -14.37 24.75
CA ASP A 124 0.89 -14.58 25.30
C ASP A 124 0.99 -15.43 26.58
N PRO A 125 0.67 -14.87 27.77
CA PRO A 125 0.87 -15.57 29.04
C PRO A 125 -0.06 -16.77 29.21
N LYS A 126 -1.15 -16.87 28.42
CA LYS A 126 -2.11 -17.97 28.48
C LYS A 126 -1.69 -19.15 27.60
N TRP A 127 -1.05 -18.88 26.47
CA TRP A 127 -0.79 -19.90 25.44
C TRP A 127 0.69 -20.06 25.07
N GLY A 128 1.59 -19.21 25.59
CA GLY A 128 3.03 -19.25 25.31
C GLY A 128 3.41 -18.93 23.86
N ARG A 129 2.46 -18.44 23.05
CA ARG A 129 2.68 -18.05 21.65
C ARG A 129 3.09 -16.59 21.57
N GLN A 130 3.86 -16.21 20.54
CA GLN A 130 4.13 -14.81 20.27
C GLN A 130 2.92 -14.15 19.59
N VAL A 131 2.56 -12.96 20.05
CA VAL A 131 1.55 -12.09 19.46
C VAL A 131 2.16 -10.70 19.28
N ALA A 132 1.85 -10.04 18.16
CA ALA A 132 2.19 -8.64 18.00
C ALA A 132 1.26 -7.83 18.93
N LEU A 133 1.85 -7.05 19.83
CA LEU A 133 1.09 -6.21 20.76
C LEU A 133 0.52 -4.99 20.04
N HIS A 134 1.32 -4.45 19.11
CA HIS A 134 1.05 -3.21 18.39
C HIS A 134 1.70 -3.26 17.01
N GLN A 135 0.96 -2.90 15.97
CA GLN A 135 1.51 -2.76 14.63
C GLN A 135 1.74 -1.29 14.31
N PRO A 136 2.89 -0.91 13.70
CA PRO A 136 3.09 0.47 13.24
C PRO A 136 1.98 0.99 12.33
N LEU A 137 1.31 0.09 11.60
CA LEU A 137 0.19 0.44 10.73
C LEU A 137 -1.01 1.01 11.50
N ASP A 138 -1.20 0.60 12.77
CA ASP A 138 -2.32 1.05 13.62
C ASP A 138 -2.28 2.56 13.89
N ASP A 139 -1.07 3.14 13.98
CA ASP A 139 -0.85 4.57 14.22
C ASP A 139 -0.42 5.36 12.98
N LEU A 140 -0.16 4.66 11.86
CA LEU A 140 0.35 5.29 10.64
C LEU A 140 -0.69 6.25 10.06
N ASN A 141 -0.31 7.53 9.93
CA ASN A 141 -1.14 8.49 9.19
C ASN A 141 -0.91 8.37 7.69
N LEU A 142 -1.45 7.31 7.08
CA LEU A 142 -1.22 6.98 5.68
C LEU A 142 -1.56 8.15 4.72
N SER A 143 -2.58 8.95 5.04
CA SER A 143 -3.00 10.09 4.24
C SER A 143 -1.89 11.13 4.04
N LYS A 144 -1.02 11.33 5.03
CA LYS A 144 0.10 12.29 4.96
C LYS A 144 1.20 11.85 4.00
N PHE A 145 1.36 10.55 3.79
CA PHE A 145 2.38 9.99 2.89
C PHE A 145 1.84 9.83 1.48
N VAL A 146 0.68 9.20 1.37
CA VAL A 146 0.17 8.71 0.09
C VAL A 146 -0.45 9.80 -0.77
N PHE A 147 -1.16 10.77 -0.18
CA PHE A 147 -1.80 11.82 -0.98
C PHE A 147 -0.79 12.78 -1.65
N PRO A 148 0.25 13.29 -0.97
CA PRO A 148 1.26 14.12 -1.65
C PRO A 148 1.97 13.36 -2.78
N TRP A 149 2.23 12.07 -2.58
CA TRP A 149 2.88 11.22 -3.58
C TRP A 149 2.02 11.06 -4.85
N PHE A 150 0.72 10.75 -4.71
CA PHE A 150 -0.18 10.72 -5.85
C PHE A 150 -0.41 12.09 -6.48
N GLN A 151 -0.50 13.14 -5.67
CA GLN A 151 -0.65 14.50 -6.19
C GLN A 151 0.53 14.86 -7.10
N LYS A 152 1.75 14.48 -6.72
CA LYS A 152 2.94 14.63 -7.55
C LYS A 152 2.83 13.82 -8.85
N ILE A 153 2.50 12.52 -8.77
CA ILE A 153 2.32 11.66 -9.96
C ILE A 153 1.31 12.26 -10.94
N VAL A 154 0.13 12.64 -10.45
CA VAL A 154 -0.93 13.22 -11.27
C VAL A 154 -0.48 14.54 -11.88
N SER A 155 0.22 15.39 -11.12
CA SER A 155 0.73 16.67 -11.65
C SER A 155 1.74 16.50 -12.79
N GLU A 156 2.53 15.42 -12.76
CA GLU A 156 3.54 15.12 -13.78
C GLU A 156 2.96 14.42 -15.03
N THR A 157 1.81 13.74 -14.90
CA THR A 157 1.34 12.78 -15.92
C THR A 157 0.02 13.12 -16.58
N ARG A 158 -0.84 13.91 -15.91
CA ARG A 158 -2.25 14.11 -16.28
C ARG A 158 -2.50 14.65 -17.68
N GLY A 159 -1.58 15.44 -18.23
CA GLY A 159 -1.71 16.05 -19.55
C GLY A 159 -3.04 16.78 -19.75
N ASP A 160 -3.75 16.46 -20.84
CA ASP A 160 -5.02 17.08 -21.22
C ASP A 160 -6.26 16.48 -20.54
N PHE A 161 -6.11 15.51 -19.63
CA PHE A 161 -7.25 14.92 -18.94
C PHE A 161 -7.90 15.94 -17.99
N ARG A 162 -9.00 16.58 -18.42
CA ARG A 162 -9.65 17.68 -17.68
C ARG A 162 -10.64 17.23 -16.61
N ARG A 163 -10.94 15.93 -16.57
CA ARG A 163 -11.94 15.37 -15.65
C ARG A 163 -11.40 15.22 -14.23
N PRO A 164 -12.24 15.24 -13.19
CA PRO A 164 -11.77 15.08 -11.82
C PRO A 164 -11.00 13.77 -11.60
N ILE A 165 -9.95 13.85 -10.79
CA ILE A 165 -9.22 12.69 -10.26
C ILE A 165 -9.30 12.81 -8.75
N THR A 166 -9.92 11.85 -8.08
CA THR A 166 -10.09 11.84 -6.62
C THR A 166 -9.31 10.69 -6.00
N ALA A 167 -9.00 10.77 -4.71
CA ALA A 167 -8.39 9.67 -3.97
C ALA A 167 -9.08 9.50 -2.61
N SER A 168 -9.20 8.26 -2.13
CA SER A 168 -9.63 7.97 -0.76
C SER A 168 -8.91 6.76 -0.20
N ILE A 169 -8.81 6.71 1.13
CA ILE A 169 -8.28 5.58 1.88
C ILE A 169 -9.45 4.75 2.38
N HIS A 170 -9.31 3.44 2.26
CA HIS A 170 -10.29 2.44 2.64
C HIS A 170 -9.64 1.47 3.62
N ASP A 171 -10.32 1.26 4.75
CA ASP A 171 -9.95 0.30 5.80
C ASP A 171 -10.51 -1.11 5.52
N ILE A 172 -10.93 -1.37 4.28
CA ILE A 172 -11.54 -2.62 3.86
C ILE A 172 -10.94 -2.98 2.50
N THR A 173 -10.16 -4.05 2.46
CA THR A 173 -9.68 -4.63 1.20
C THR A 173 -10.89 -5.10 0.37
N PRO A 174 -11.01 -4.70 -0.92
CA PRO A 174 -12.05 -5.24 -1.78
C PRO A 174 -11.83 -6.76 -1.90
N ALA A 175 -12.90 -7.54 -1.74
CA ALA A 175 -12.85 -8.97 -1.96
C ALA A 175 -12.28 -9.21 -3.37
N GLN A 176 -11.11 -9.85 -3.46
CA GLN A 176 -10.58 -10.28 -4.75
C GLN A 176 -11.64 -11.17 -5.42
N ALA A 177 -11.95 -10.90 -6.68
CA ALA A 177 -12.81 -11.79 -7.46
C ALA A 177 -12.10 -13.15 -7.55
N LEU A 178 -12.64 -14.12 -6.81
CA LEU A 178 -12.24 -15.53 -6.81
C LEU A 178 -12.44 -16.18 -8.18
#